data_AF-A0A7W9TUN6-F1
#
_entry.id   AF-A0A7W9TUN6-F1
#
_cell.length_a   1.000
_cell.length_b   1.000
_cell.length_c   1.000
_cell.angle_alpha   90.00
_cell.angle_beta   90.00
_cell.angle_gamma   90.00
#
_symmetry.space_group_name_H-M   'P 1'
#
loop_
_entity.id
_entity.type
_entity.pdbx_description
1 polymer ?
#
loop_
_entity_poly.entity_id
_entity_poly.type
_entity_poly.pdbx_seq_one_letter_code
_entity_poly.pdbx_strand_id
1 'polypeptide(L)'
;MKADWLWIGQVAMAALVNLAYAFALGSALYGAWLEKDARSAIAPARLAWLRAQRSLRAASLVLVVALALWLLYESASISGESLPGAFGEISTVLAQTHVGHAWSVAFAGALVLLATALSSNGPLRDGVMWLAIIVVAAGRAGLGHAADAGFASAALGLHTLHVLGASAWSGIVMAGGLAVLPALGASTARGVLIRTAGQVSNVALFAVGLVLATGVFNGMRGTGGSIEALEASTWGHVLLAKLALVALVLLLGGFNRVVAMPELRRAASTGAARRFVNVLHLEALVMMAVLVIAAVLAHSVPGYVLQG
;
A
#
# COMPACT_ATOMS: atom_id res chain seq x y z
N MET A 1 -15.33 20.47 7.05
CA MET A 1 -15.69 19.37 6.14
C MET A 1 -17.09 18.87 6.50
N LYS A 2 -18.06 18.94 5.58
CA LYS A 2 -19.29 18.14 5.75
C LYS A 2 -18.95 16.74 5.23
N ALA A 3 -18.93 15.75 6.12
CA ALA A 3 -18.78 14.35 5.72
C ALA A 3 -20.10 13.91 5.08
N ASP A 4 -20.31 14.28 3.83
CA ASP A 4 -21.43 13.76 3.04
C ASP A 4 -21.11 12.34 2.54
N TRP A 5 -22.14 11.67 2.05
CA TRP A 5 -22.04 10.28 1.61
C TRP A 5 -21.06 10.12 0.42
N LEU A 6 -20.87 11.18 -0.39
CA LEU A 6 -20.00 11.16 -1.55
C LEU A 6 -18.53 11.15 -1.11
N TRP A 7 -18.17 12.05 -0.18
CA TRP A 7 -16.84 12.09 0.41
C TRP A 7 -16.49 10.78 1.14
N ILE A 8 -17.44 10.22 1.89
CA ILE A 8 -17.25 8.91 2.56
C ILE A 8 -16.95 7.82 1.53
N GLY A 9 -17.68 7.81 0.41
CA GLY A 9 -17.47 6.86 -0.68
C GLY A 9 -16.10 7.00 -1.36
N GLN A 10 -15.67 8.23 -1.68
CA GLN A 10 -14.34 8.51 -2.24
C GLN A 10 -13.23 8.01 -1.32
N VAL A 11 -13.30 8.37 -0.03
CA VAL A 11 -12.31 7.96 0.98
C VAL A 11 -12.31 6.44 1.16
N ALA A 12 -13.47 5.80 1.21
CA ALA A 12 -13.57 4.35 1.34
C ALA A 12 -12.93 3.63 0.14
N MET A 13 -13.21 4.06 -1.09
CA MET A 13 -12.60 3.49 -2.29
C MET A 13 -11.10 3.76 -2.34
N ALA A 14 -10.65 4.96 -1.99
CA ALA A 14 -9.23 5.29 -1.92
C ALA A 14 -8.48 4.45 -0.86
N ALA A 15 -9.10 4.18 0.29
CA ALA A 15 -8.57 3.27 1.29
C ALA A 15 -8.48 1.84 0.76
N LEU A 16 -9.51 1.33 0.07
CA LEU A 16 -9.47 0.03 -0.58
C LEU A 16 -8.36 -0.06 -1.63
N VAL A 17 -8.17 0.98 -2.45
CA VAL A 17 -7.06 1.06 -3.41
C VAL A 17 -5.71 1.01 -2.69
N ASN A 18 -5.52 1.77 -1.60
CA ASN A 18 -4.29 1.74 -0.79
C ASN A 18 -4.00 0.32 -0.28
N LEU A 19 -5.00 -0.32 0.34
CA LEU A 19 -4.90 -1.64 0.94
C LEU A 19 -4.62 -2.72 -0.12
N ALA A 20 -5.40 -2.72 -1.21
CA ALA A 20 -5.29 -3.70 -2.28
C ALA A 20 -3.94 -3.59 -3.01
N TYR A 21 -3.49 -2.38 -3.31
CA TYR A 21 -2.19 -2.19 -3.94
C TYR A 21 -1.03 -2.64 -3.03
N ALA A 22 -1.07 -2.30 -1.75
CA ALA A 22 -0.11 -2.78 -0.76
C ALA A 22 -0.09 -4.31 -0.67
N PHE A 23 -1.26 -4.94 -0.54
CA PHE A 23 -1.35 -6.42 -0.52
C PHE A 23 -0.79 -7.06 -1.78
N ALA A 24 -1.08 -6.50 -2.96
CA ALA A 24 -0.59 -7.03 -4.22
C ALA A 24 0.95 -6.95 -4.28
N LEU A 25 1.53 -5.80 -3.93
CA LEU A 25 2.98 -5.62 -3.89
C LEU A 25 3.66 -6.54 -2.88
N GLY A 26 3.14 -6.62 -1.65
CA GLY A 26 3.65 -7.53 -0.63
C GLY A 26 3.58 -8.99 -1.04
N SER A 27 2.45 -9.40 -1.62
CA SER A 27 2.24 -10.76 -2.13
C SER A 27 3.17 -11.11 -3.28
N ALA A 28 3.47 -10.14 -4.17
CA ALA A 28 4.45 -10.31 -5.25
C ALA A 28 5.87 -10.54 -4.69
N LEU A 29 6.27 -9.78 -3.66
CA LEU A 29 7.56 -9.98 -2.97
C LEU A 29 7.64 -11.38 -2.33
N TYR A 30 6.61 -11.80 -1.59
CA TYR A 30 6.57 -13.14 -1.02
C TYR A 30 6.56 -14.25 -2.07
N GLY A 31 5.84 -14.04 -3.18
CA GLY A 31 5.81 -14.96 -4.31
C GLY A 31 7.23 -15.20 -4.85
N ALA A 32 7.99 -14.12 -5.07
CA ALA A 32 9.37 -14.17 -5.55
C ALA A 32 10.34 -14.81 -4.53
N TRP A 33 10.20 -14.48 -3.24
CA TRP A 33 11.08 -15.04 -2.20
C TRP A 33 10.88 -16.54 -1.97
N LEU A 34 9.62 -17.00 -2.01
CA LEU A 34 9.28 -18.37 -1.67
C LEU A 34 9.29 -19.33 -2.87
N GLU A 35 9.37 -18.81 -4.11
CA GLU A 35 9.24 -19.62 -5.32
C GLU A 35 10.20 -20.82 -5.36
N LYS A 36 11.49 -20.59 -5.09
CA LYS A 36 12.50 -21.65 -5.11
C LYS A 36 12.24 -22.70 -4.03
N ASP A 37 11.80 -22.27 -2.86
CA ASP A 37 11.48 -23.14 -1.71
C ASP A 37 10.11 -23.84 -1.86
N ALA A 38 9.33 -23.54 -2.92
CA ALA A 38 7.97 -24.03 -3.13
C ALA A 38 7.80 -24.89 -4.42
N ARG A 39 8.91 -25.26 -5.08
CA ARG A 39 8.87 -26.01 -6.36
C ARG A 39 8.26 -27.41 -6.22
N SER A 40 8.61 -28.13 -5.16
CA SER A 40 8.06 -29.46 -4.89
C SER A 40 6.68 -29.36 -4.22
N ALA A 41 5.78 -30.27 -4.54
CA ALA A 41 4.44 -30.33 -3.96
C ALA A 41 4.46 -30.55 -2.43
N ILE A 42 5.46 -31.27 -1.94
CA ILE A 42 5.68 -31.55 -0.50
C ILE A 42 6.60 -30.52 0.17
N ALA A 43 7.02 -29.46 -0.56
CA ALA A 43 7.95 -28.50 -0.02
C ALA A 43 7.34 -27.70 1.14
N PRO A 44 8.07 -27.46 2.24
CA PRO A 44 7.52 -26.76 3.40
C PRO A 44 7.00 -25.34 3.13
N ALA A 45 7.51 -24.66 2.10
CA ALA A 45 7.06 -23.32 1.72
C ALA A 45 5.84 -23.30 0.79
N ARG A 46 5.39 -24.46 0.28
CA ARG A 46 4.38 -24.55 -0.79
C ARG A 46 3.08 -23.86 -0.40
N LEU A 47 2.56 -24.10 0.80
CA LEU A 47 1.31 -23.49 1.27
C LEU A 47 1.42 -21.97 1.38
N ALA A 48 2.53 -21.46 1.93
CA ALA A 48 2.77 -20.03 2.05
C ALA A 48 2.89 -19.35 0.69
N TRP A 49 3.60 -19.97 -0.25
CA TRP A 49 3.69 -19.50 -1.63
C TRP A 49 2.32 -19.49 -2.32
N LEU A 50 1.50 -20.53 -2.18
CA LEU A 50 0.13 -20.56 -2.71
C LEU A 50 -0.75 -19.47 -2.11
N ARG A 51 -0.62 -19.20 -0.81
CA ARG A 51 -1.33 -18.09 -0.16
C ARG A 51 -0.87 -16.73 -0.68
N ALA A 52 0.43 -16.54 -0.94
CA ALA A 52 0.93 -15.34 -1.59
C ALA A 52 0.32 -15.16 -3.00
N GLN A 53 0.30 -16.22 -3.81
CA GLN A 53 -0.31 -16.16 -5.15
C GLN A 53 -1.82 -15.86 -5.12
N ARG A 54 -2.57 -16.50 -4.20
CA ARG A 54 -4.01 -16.21 -4.01
C ARG A 54 -4.24 -14.79 -3.53
N SER A 55 -3.43 -14.32 -2.59
CA SER A 55 -3.51 -12.95 -2.08
C SER A 55 -3.19 -11.93 -3.15
N LEU A 56 -2.18 -12.18 -4.00
CA LEU A 56 -1.86 -11.35 -5.17
C LEU A 56 -3.06 -11.24 -6.12
N ARG A 57 -3.67 -12.36 -6.51
CA ARG A 57 -4.83 -12.38 -7.42
C ARG A 57 -6.03 -11.63 -6.84
N ALA A 58 -6.38 -11.92 -5.58
CA ALA A 58 -7.48 -11.27 -4.91
C ALA A 58 -7.24 -9.76 -4.78
N ALA A 59 -6.03 -9.36 -4.36
CA ALA A 59 -5.67 -7.96 -4.21
C ALA A 59 -5.65 -7.21 -5.54
N SER A 60 -5.12 -7.80 -6.62
CA SER A 60 -5.15 -7.19 -7.96
C SER A 60 -6.59 -7.03 -8.48
N LEU A 61 -7.47 -8.00 -8.22
CA LEU A 61 -8.89 -7.89 -8.58
C LEU A 61 -9.59 -6.76 -7.81
N VAL A 62 -9.40 -6.74 -6.47
CA VAL A 62 -9.96 -5.67 -5.62
C VAL A 62 -9.42 -4.32 -6.04
N LEU A 63 -8.14 -4.22 -6.41
CA LEU A 63 -7.53 -2.98 -6.88
C LEU A 63 -8.22 -2.45 -8.15
N VAL A 64 -8.45 -3.31 -9.15
CA VAL A 64 -9.15 -2.93 -10.39
C VAL A 64 -10.57 -2.46 -10.08
N VAL A 65 -11.33 -3.22 -9.28
CA VAL A 65 -12.70 -2.87 -8.93
C VAL A 65 -12.75 -1.56 -8.12
N ALA A 66 -11.88 -1.41 -7.14
CA ALA A 66 -11.82 -0.22 -6.30
C ALA A 66 -11.42 1.02 -7.10
N LEU A 67 -10.50 0.92 -8.06
CA LEU A 67 -10.16 2.02 -8.97
C LEU A 67 -11.33 2.41 -9.87
N ALA A 68 -12.08 1.44 -10.41
CA ALA A 68 -13.25 1.71 -11.23
C ALA A 68 -14.37 2.40 -10.44
N LEU A 69 -14.65 1.91 -9.23
CA LEU A 69 -15.62 2.55 -8.34
C LEU A 69 -15.15 3.93 -7.88
N TRP A 70 -13.87 4.09 -7.56
CA TRP A 70 -13.31 5.39 -7.19
C TRP A 70 -13.51 6.42 -8.31
N LEU A 71 -13.29 6.05 -9.58
CA LEU A 71 -13.53 6.95 -10.71
C LEU A 71 -14.98 7.43 -10.76
N LEU A 72 -15.95 6.55 -10.51
CA LEU A 72 -17.36 6.94 -10.50
C LEU A 72 -17.66 7.97 -9.39
N TYR A 73 -17.13 7.76 -8.20
CA TYR A 73 -17.26 8.71 -7.09
C TYR A 73 -16.57 10.04 -7.41
N GLU A 74 -15.38 9.99 -8.03
CA GLU A 74 -14.64 11.18 -8.43
C GLU A 74 -15.36 11.96 -9.54
N SER A 75 -15.91 11.27 -10.53
CA SER A 75 -16.72 11.89 -11.60
C SER A 75 -17.94 12.61 -11.02
N ALA A 76 -18.67 11.98 -10.08
CA ALA A 76 -19.79 12.62 -9.39
C ALA A 76 -19.34 13.87 -8.61
N SER A 77 -18.17 13.80 -7.95
CA SER A 77 -17.62 14.93 -7.20
C SER A 77 -17.20 16.09 -8.08
N ILE A 78 -16.63 15.82 -9.26
CA ILE A 78 -16.15 16.86 -10.19
C ILE A 78 -17.32 17.52 -10.93
N SER A 79 -18.32 16.74 -11.37
CA SER A 79 -19.46 17.26 -12.14
C SER A 79 -20.59 17.84 -11.27
N GLY A 80 -20.64 17.47 -9.98
CA GLY A 80 -21.76 17.80 -9.10
C GLY A 80 -23.01 16.94 -9.35
N GLU A 81 -22.91 15.91 -10.17
CA GLU A 81 -24.00 14.98 -10.50
C GLU A 81 -24.22 13.91 -9.42
N SER A 82 -25.41 13.28 -9.47
CA SER A 82 -25.67 12.05 -8.72
C SER A 82 -24.80 10.89 -9.24
N LEU A 83 -24.59 9.81 -8.45
CA LEU A 83 -23.84 8.63 -8.92
C LEU A 83 -24.37 8.04 -10.24
N PRO A 84 -25.70 7.91 -10.46
CA PRO A 84 -26.21 7.49 -11.76
C PRO A 84 -25.90 8.49 -12.89
N GLY A 85 -25.97 9.80 -12.62
CA GLY A 85 -25.64 10.84 -13.59
C GLY A 85 -24.14 10.86 -13.95
N ALA A 86 -23.28 10.57 -12.98
CA ALA A 86 -21.83 10.57 -13.14
C ALA A 86 -21.31 9.58 -14.18
N PHE A 87 -22.07 8.52 -14.51
CA PHE A 87 -21.72 7.62 -15.61
C PHE A 87 -21.59 8.35 -16.96
N GLY A 88 -22.42 9.38 -17.19
CA GLY A 88 -22.35 10.22 -18.39
C GLY A 88 -21.10 11.10 -18.44
N GLU A 89 -20.53 11.41 -17.28
CA GLU A 89 -19.40 12.34 -17.12
C GLU A 89 -18.03 11.64 -17.14
N ILE A 90 -17.98 10.31 -17.01
CA ILE A 90 -16.74 9.55 -16.97
C ILE A 90 -15.84 9.84 -18.18
N SER A 91 -16.42 9.89 -19.39
CA SER A 91 -15.66 10.16 -20.62
C SER A 91 -15.02 11.54 -20.60
N THR A 92 -15.77 12.56 -20.17
CA THR A 92 -15.31 13.94 -20.00
C THR A 92 -14.19 14.00 -18.95
N VAL A 93 -14.37 13.36 -17.79
CA VAL A 93 -13.34 13.31 -16.74
C VAL A 93 -12.06 12.65 -17.27
N LEU A 94 -12.15 11.51 -17.96
CA LEU A 94 -10.99 10.81 -18.50
C LEU A 94 -10.25 11.61 -19.58
N ALA A 95 -10.98 12.33 -20.43
CA ALA A 95 -10.43 13.03 -21.58
C ALA A 95 -9.92 14.43 -21.26
N GLN A 96 -10.53 15.12 -20.29
CA GLN A 96 -10.33 16.56 -20.09
C GLN A 96 -9.70 16.91 -18.74
N THR A 97 -9.53 15.94 -17.84
CA THR A 97 -8.96 16.21 -16.51
C THR A 97 -7.61 15.54 -16.32
N HIS A 98 -6.73 16.23 -15.58
CA HIS A 98 -5.47 15.68 -15.13
C HIS A 98 -5.68 14.39 -14.31
N VAL A 99 -6.67 14.39 -13.43
CA VAL A 99 -7.06 13.24 -12.59
C VAL A 99 -7.42 12.03 -13.46
N GLY A 100 -8.19 12.23 -14.52
CA GLY A 100 -8.56 11.18 -15.47
C GLY A 100 -7.37 10.53 -16.18
N HIS A 101 -6.39 11.33 -16.61
CA HIS A 101 -5.15 10.80 -17.20
C HIS A 101 -4.32 10.00 -16.20
N ALA A 102 -4.10 10.54 -14.99
CA ALA A 102 -3.36 9.85 -13.94
C ALA A 102 -4.03 8.54 -13.50
N TRP A 103 -5.37 8.56 -13.37
CA TRP A 103 -6.18 7.39 -13.12
C TRP A 103 -6.02 6.34 -14.22
N SER A 104 -6.03 6.75 -15.49
CA SER A 104 -5.90 5.84 -16.64
C SER A 104 -4.57 5.08 -16.60
N VAL A 105 -3.48 5.76 -16.26
CA VAL A 105 -2.16 5.13 -16.05
C VAL A 105 -2.22 4.10 -14.91
N ALA A 106 -2.80 4.48 -13.77
CA ALA A 106 -2.94 3.58 -12.62
C ALA A 106 -3.81 2.36 -12.94
N PHE A 107 -4.93 2.56 -13.64
CA PHE A 107 -5.89 1.53 -14.00
C PHE A 107 -5.32 0.56 -15.04
N ALA A 108 -4.64 1.07 -16.08
CA ALA A 108 -3.94 0.22 -17.04
C ALA A 108 -2.87 -0.64 -16.35
N GLY A 109 -2.08 -0.05 -15.45
CA GLY A 109 -1.14 -0.80 -14.62
C GLY A 109 -1.82 -1.88 -13.77
N ALA A 110 -2.99 -1.59 -13.18
CA ALA A 110 -3.74 -2.54 -12.36
C ALA A 110 -4.30 -3.71 -13.20
N LEU A 111 -4.75 -3.45 -14.43
CA LEU A 111 -5.19 -4.49 -15.37
C LEU A 111 -4.03 -5.41 -15.76
N VAL A 112 -2.86 -4.86 -16.08
CA VAL A 112 -1.65 -5.65 -16.38
C VAL A 112 -1.21 -6.46 -15.15
N LEU A 113 -1.29 -5.88 -13.96
CA LEU A 113 -0.98 -6.58 -12.70
C LEU A 113 -1.97 -7.74 -12.45
N LEU A 114 -3.26 -7.57 -12.73
CA LEU A 114 -4.24 -8.65 -12.66
C LEU A 114 -3.98 -9.73 -13.71
N ALA A 115 -3.73 -9.35 -14.97
CA ALA A 115 -3.43 -10.28 -16.04
C ALA A 115 -2.18 -11.13 -15.73
N THR A 116 -1.11 -10.50 -15.23
CA THR A 116 0.10 -11.23 -14.79
C THR A 116 -0.15 -12.09 -13.55
N ALA A 117 -1.01 -11.69 -12.61
CA ALA A 117 -1.39 -12.51 -11.45
C ALA A 117 -2.16 -13.79 -11.83
N LEU A 118 -2.90 -13.76 -12.95
CA LEU A 118 -3.66 -14.89 -13.49
C LEU A 118 -2.85 -15.76 -14.47
N SER A 119 -1.74 -15.25 -14.97
CA SER A 119 -0.86 -15.93 -15.93
C SER A 119 0.04 -16.98 -15.26
N SER A 120 0.65 -17.85 -16.07
CA SER A 120 1.71 -18.76 -15.62
C SER A 120 2.97 -18.00 -15.22
N ASN A 121 3.74 -18.58 -14.29
CA ASN A 121 4.98 -17.98 -13.82
C ASN A 121 6.06 -18.06 -14.91
N GLY A 122 6.88 -17.03 -15.01
CA GLY A 122 7.98 -16.96 -15.95
C GLY A 122 8.66 -15.59 -15.94
N PRO A 123 9.91 -15.49 -16.44
CA PRO A 123 10.72 -14.28 -16.31
C PRO A 123 10.11 -13.06 -17.00
N LEU A 124 9.50 -13.25 -18.18
CA LEU A 124 8.81 -12.17 -18.89
C LEU A 124 7.59 -11.68 -18.09
N ARG A 125 6.76 -12.61 -17.60
CA ARG A 125 5.60 -12.31 -16.76
C ARG A 125 6.01 -11.54 -15.49
N ASP A 126 7.11 -11.94 -14.87
CA ASP A 126 7.61 -11.29 -13.65
C ASP A 126 8.13 -9.88 -13.93
N GLY A 127 8.87 -9.69 -15.02
CA GLY A 127 9.30 -8.37 -15.48
C GLY A 127 8.11 -7.43 -15.74
N VAL A 128 7.09 -7.92 -16.44
CA VAL A 128 5.86 -7.17 -16.72
C VAL A 128 5.09 -6.86 -15.43
N MET A 129 5.02 -7.80 -14.48
CA MET A 129 4.36 -7.59 -13.18
C MET A 129 5.05 -6.48 -12.37
N TRP A 130 6.38 -6.48 -12.30
CA TRP A 130 7.14 -5.45 -11.59
C TRP A 130 7.01 -4.08 -12.25
N LEU A 131 7.02 -4.03 -13.58
CA LEU A 131 6.74 -2.80 -14.31
C LEU A 131 5.32 -2.30 -14.03
N ALA A 132 4.32 -3.18 -14.04
CA ALA A 132 2.94 -2.84 -13.74
C ALA A 132 2.78 -2.26 -12.32
N ILE A 133 3.47 -2.84 -11.32
CA ILE A 133 3.53 -2.30 -9.95
C ILE A 133 4.03 -0.86 -9.96
N ILE A 134 5.12 -0.57 -10.68
CA ILE A 134 5.69 0.80 -10.77
C ILE A 134 4.71 1.74 -11.47
N VAL A 135 4.10 1.32 -12.57
CA VAL A 135 3.12 2.10 -13.33
C VAL A 135 1.90 2.44 -12.47
N VAL A 136 1.38 1.49 -11.68
CA VAL A 136 0.29 1.76 -10.74
C VAL A 136 0.68 2.84 -9.74
N ALA A 137 1.87 2.75 -9.13
CA ALA A 137 2.33 3.76 -8.18
C ALA A 137 2.50 5.15 -8.82
N ALA A 138 3.04 5.21 -10.05
CA ALA A 138 3.22 6.46 -10.77
C ALA A 138 1.89 7.13 -11.11
N GLY A 139 0.92 6.36 -11.65
CA GLY A 139 -0.43 6.86 -11.92
C GLY A 139 -1.12 7.34 -10.65
N ARG A 140 -1.00 6.57 -9.55
CA ARG A 140 -1.55 6.96 -8.25
C ARG A 140 -0.92 8.23 -7.70
N ALA A 141 0.40 8.38 -7.85
CA ALA A 141 1.07 9.59 -7.42
C ALA A 141 0.61 10.83 -8.22
N GLY A 142 0.20 10.62 -9.48
CA GLY A 142 -0.42 11.63 -10.33
C GLY A 142 -1.84 12.04 -9.93
N LEU A 143 -2.52 11.29 -9.05
CA LEU A 143 -3.88 11.64 -8.59
C LEU A 143 -3.88 12.77 -7.56
N GLY A 144 -2.75 13.03 -6.89
CA GLY A 144 -2.64 14.07 -5.87
C GLY A 144 -2.00 15.35 -6.37
N HIS A 145 -2.03 16.40 -5.52
CA HIS A 145 -1.40 17.72 -5.76
C HIS A 145 0.09 17.69 -6.12
N ALA A 146 0.78 16.56 -5.92
CA ALA A 146 2.15 16.39 -6.39
C ALA A 146 2.28 16.63 -7.91
N ALA A 147 1.21 16.37 -8.65
CA ALA A 147 1.17 16.56 -10.09
C ALA A 147 0.90 18.01 -10.52
N ASP A 148 0.51 18.91 -9.61
CA ASP A 148 0.40 20.34 -9.88
C ASP A 148 1.77 20.95 -10.28
N ALA A 149 2.87 20.28 -9.93
CA ALA A 149 4.22 20.62 -10.36
C ALA A 149 4.60 20.07 -11.76
N GLY A 150 3.71 19.33 -12.42
CA GLY A 150 3.88 18.70 -13.74
C GLY A 150 4.26 17.21 -13.71
N PHE A 151 3.96 16.50 -14.81
CA PHE A 151 4.17 15.04 -14.97
C PHE A 151 5.64 14.60 -15.04
N ALA A 152 6.58 15.51 -15.33
CA ALA A 152 8.02 15.24 -15.32
C ALA A 152 8.72 15.97 -14.17
N SER A 153 8.05 16.12 -13.03
CA SER A 153 8.57 16.85 -11.88
C SER A 153 9.26 15.94 -10.86
N ALA A 154 10.28 16.48 -10.18
CA ALA A 154 10.92 15.83 -9.04
C ALA A 154 9.90 15.51 -7.92
N ALA A 155 8.85 16.33 -7.79
CA ALA A 155 7.77 16.13 -6.84
C ALA A 155 6.96 14.86 -7.14
N LEU A 156 6.59 14.63 -8.41
CA LEU A 156 5.90 13.41 -8.80
C LEU A 156 6.79 12.18 -8.62
N GLY A 157 8.08 12.29 -8.94
CA GLY A 157 9.06 11.23 -8.69
C GLY A 157 9.16 10.86 -7.21
N LEU A 158 9.33 11.86 -6.33
CA LEU A 158 9.37 11.66 -4.87
C LEU A 158 8.07 11.09 -4.32
N HIS A 159 6.92 11.54 -4.82
CA HIS A 159 5.63 11.02 -4.39
C HIS A 159 5.39 9.58 -4.89
N THR A 160 5.85 9.24 -6.10
CA THR A 160 5.86 7.86 -6.61
C THR A 160 6.74 6.96 -5.73
N LEU A 161 7.94 7.42 -5.35
CA LEU A 161 8.80 6.72 -4.40
C LEU A 161 8.15 6.56 -3.03
N HIS A 162 7.43 7.57 -2.55
CA HIS A 162 6.65 7.47 -1.31
C HIS A 162 5.57 6.39 -1.41
N VAL A 163 4.79 6.38 -2.50
CA VAL A 163 3.73 5.38 -2.73
C VAL A 163 4.33 3.98 -2.83
N LEU A 164 5.43 3.79 -3.58
CA LEU A 164 6.12 2.50 -3.69
C LEU A 164 6.68 2.03 -2.34
N GLY A 165 7.41 2.90 -1.64
CA GLY A 165 7.99 2.59 -0.33
C GLY A 165 6.91 2.27 0.70
N ALA A 166 5.85 3.08 0.77
CA ALA A 166 4.75 2.89 1.71
C ALA A 166 4.01 1.58 1.42
N SER A 167 3.78 1.29 0.14
CA SER A 167 3.09 0.05 -0.29
C SER A 167 3.99 -1.19 -0.13
N ALA A 168 5.30 -1.06 -0.30
CA ALA A 168 6.24 -2.16 -0.06
C ALA A 168 6.31 -2.49 1.44
N TRP A 169 6.46 -1.48 2.30
CA TRP A 169 6.48 -1.65 3.75
C TRP A 169 5.16 -2.20 4.28
N SER A 170 4.05 -1.54 3.96
CA SER A 170 2.73 -1.99 4.40
C SER A 170 2.36 -3.34 3.81
N GLY A 171 2.68 -3.57 2.53
CA GLY A 171 2.38 -4.79 1.82
C GLY A 171 3.05 -6.02 2.42
N ILE A 172 4.35 -5.98 2.68
CA ILE A 172 5.05 -7.13 3.29
C ILE A 172 4.54 -7.39 4.71
N VAL A 173 4.21 -6.35 5.48
CA VAL A 173 3.64 -6.51 6.82
C VAL A 173 2.25 -7.13 6.74
N MET A 174 1.38 -6.61 5.88
CA MET A 174 -0.01 -7.06 5.72
C MET A 174 -0.11 -8.45 5.10
N ALA A 175 0.46 -8.66 3.91
CA ALA A 175 0.47 -9.98 3.27
C ALA A 175 1.17 -11.02 4.14
N GLY A 176 2.24 -10.60 4.84
CA GLY A 176 2.99 -11.42 5.77
C GLY A 176 2.18 -11.88 6.96
N GLY A 177 1.69 -10.93 7.76
CA GLY A 177 0.98 -11.17 9.02
C GLY A 177 -0.42 -11.77 8.84
N LEU A 178 -1.09 -11.52 7.71
CA LEU A 178 -2.48 -11.94 7.49
C LEU A 178 -2.60 -13.21 6.63
N ALA A 179 -1.68 -13.45 5.69
CA ALA A 179 -1.82 -14.56 4.74
C ALA A 179 -0.63 -15.53 4.74
N VAL A 180 0.59 -15.02 4.57
CA VAL A 180 1.74 -15.83 4.13
C VAL A 180 2.47 -16.50 5.29
N LEU A 181 2.97 -15.73 6.27
CA LEU A 181 3.80 -16.26 7.36
C LEU A 181 3.04 -17.21 8.31
N PRO A 182 1.73 -17.04 8.59
CA PRO A 182 0.97 -18.06 9.32
C PRO A 182 0.99 -19.45 8.68
N ALA A 183 1.19 -19.55 7.36
CA ALA A 183 1.30 -20.84 6.66
C ALA A 183 2.69 -21.51 6.80
N LEU A 184 3.67 -20.83 7.39
CA LEU A 184 5.00 -21.38 7.70
C LEU A 184 5.10 -21.84 9.17
N GLY A 185 3.98 -22.11 9.83
CA GLY A 185 3.93 -22.47 11.25
C GLY A 185 4.46 -23.87 11.58
N ALA A 186 4.55 -24.77 10.60
CA ALA A 186 5.06 -26.13 10.79
C ALA A 186 6.56 -26.12 11.13
N SER A 187 7.01 -27.06 11.96
CA SER A 187 8.43 -27.20 12.33
C SER A 187 9.34 -27.43 11.13
N THR A 188 8.87 -28.22 10.14
CA THR A 188 9.58 -28.48 8.88
C THR A 188 9.78 -27.22 8.02
N ALA A 189 8.95 -26.19 8.20
CA ALA A 189 9.06 -24.92 7.48
C ALA A 189 9.92 -23.86 8.21
N ARG A 190 10.49 -24.21 9.38
CA ARG A 190 11.15 -23.25 10.26
C ARG A 190 12.32 -22.50 9.61
N GLY A 191 13.16 -23.20 8.86
CA GLY A 191 14.28 -22.58 8.15
C GLY A 191 13.81 -21.54 7.12
N VAL A 192 12.74 -21.85 6.40
CA VAL A 192 12.10 -20.92 5.44
C VAL A 192 11.57 -19.71 6.19
N LEU A 193 10.82 -19.92 7.28
CA LEU A 193 10.29 -18.83 8.11
C LEU A 193 11.41 -17.89 8.58
N ILE A 194 12.51 -18.40 9.11
CA ILE A 194 13.63 -17.58 9.60
C ILE A 194 14.24 -16.74 8.47
N ARG A 195 14.46 -17.32 7.28
CA ARG A 195 14.99 -16.59 6.12
C ARG A 195 14.03 -15.52 5.64
N THR A 196 12.75 -15.87 5.45
CA THR A 196 11.71 -14.95 5.01
C THR A 196 11.49 -13.83 6.02
N ALA A 197 11.51 -14.13 7.32
CA ALA A 197 11.46 -13.13 8.37
C ALA A 197 12.63 -12.13 8.26
N GLY A 198 13.84 -12.62 7.98
CA GLY A 198 15.01 -11.78 7.67
C GLY A 198 14.80 -10.86 6.45
N GLN A 199 14.26 -11.40 5.35
CA GLN A 199 13.92 -10.62 4.14
C GLN A 199 12.89 -9.53 4.44
N VAL A 200 11.81 -9.88 5.15
CA VAL A 200 10.77 -8.94 5.59
C VAL A 200 11.38 -7.80 6.40
N SER A 201 12.21 -8.11 7.40
CA SER A 201 12.80 -7.09 8.25
C SER A 201 13.76 -6.15 7.50
N ASN A 202 14.53 -6.68 6.53
CA ASN A 202 15.44 -5.86 5.73
C ASN A 202 14.70 -4.94 4.76
N VAL A 203 13.70 -5.47 4.04
CA VAL A 203 12.89 -4.64 3.14
C VAL A 203 12.06 -3.63 3.92
N ALA A 204 11.48 -4.02 5.06
CA ALA A 204 10.75 -3.09 5.92
C ALA A 204 11.65 -1.93 6.39
N LEU A 205 12.87 -2.21 6.85
CA LEU A 205 13.79 -1.16 7.30
C LEU A 205 14.13 -0.16 6.19
N PHE A 206 14.46 -0.67 5.00
CA PHE A 206 14.77 0.19 3.85
C PHE A 206 13.55 1.01 3.42
N ALA A 207 12.39 0.37 3.31
CA ALA A 207 11.15 1.03 2.91
C ALA A 207 10.69 2.08 3.93
N VAL A 208 10.83 1.81 5.24
CA VAL A 208 10.57 2.80 6.31
C VAL A 208 11.45 4.04 6.13
N GLY A 209 12.77 3.87 5.92
CA GLY A 209 13.67 4.99 5.71
C GLY A 209 13.26 5.87 4.52
N LEU A 210 12.90 5.23 3.39
CA LEU A 210 12.41 5.93 2.21
C LEU A 210 11.08 6.66 2.48
N VAL A 211 10.14 6.02 3.17
CA VAL A 211 8.81 6.56 3.49
C VAL A 211 8.92 7.75 4.43
N LEU A 212 9.79 7.70 5.45
CA LEU A 212 10.00 8.80 6.37
C LEU A 212 10.63 10.00 5.64
N ALA A 213 11.68 9.78 4.85
CA ALA A 213 12.34 10.86 4.10
C ALA A 213 11.37 11.55 3.11
N THR A 214 10.68 10.76 2.29
CA THR A 214 9.69 11.28 1.33
C THR A 214 8.43 11.84 2.02
N GLY A 215 8.05 11.29 3.17
CA GLY A 215 6.92 11.74 3.98
C GLY A 215 7.14 13.11 4.61
N VAL A 216 8.36 13.38 5.10
CA VAL A 216 8.76 14.73 5.57
C VAL A 216 8.66 15.74 4.44
N PHE A 217 9.16 15.42 3.24
CA PHE A 217 9.04 16.28 2.07
C PHE A 217 7.57 16.61 1.72
N ASN A 218 6.71 15.57 1.68
CA ASN A 218 5.28 15.75 1.41
C ASN A 218 4.58 16.56 2.52
N GLY A 219 4.95 16.35 3.79
CA GLY A 219 4.42 17.07 4.93
C GLY A 219 4.79 18.55 4.93
N MET A 220 6.05 18.89 4.61
CA MET A 220 6.49 20.28 4.46
C MET A 220 5.71 21.01 3.36
N ARG A 221 5.46 20.34 2.22
CA ARG A 221 4.62 20.91 1.16
C ARG A 221 3.16 21.07 1.59
N GLY A 222 2.58 20.08 2.26
CA GLY A 222 1.18 20.12 2.72
C GLY A 222 0.91 21.19 3.79
N THR A 223 1.93 21.54 4.58
CA THR A 223 1.86 22.60 5.61
C THR A 223 2.22 23.99 5.09
N GLY A 224 2.79 24.10 3.89
CA GLY A 224 3.39 25.35 3.41
C GLY A 224 4.60 25.79 4.25
N GLY A 225 5.17 24.90 5.08
CA GLY A 225 6.25 25.22 6.01
C GLY A 225 5.82 25.78 7.37
N SER A 226 4.53 25.91 7.66
CA SER A 226 4.03 26.41 8.95
C SER A 226 3.68 25.30 9.93
N ILE A 227 4.10 25.46 11.18
CA ILE A 227 3.70 24.59 12.30
C ILE A 227 2.25 24.87 12.71
N GLU A 228 1.77 26.10 12.58
CA GLU A 228 0.39 26.48 12.91
C GLU A 228 -0.63 25.71 12.05
N ALA A 229 -0.28 25.41 10.79
CA ALA A 229 -1.11 24.57 9.93
C ALA A 229 -1.29 23.14 10.46
N LEU A 230 -0.38 22.63 11.30
CA LEU A 230 -0.52 21.31 11.93
C LEU A 230 -1.53 21.33 13.08
N GLU A 231 -1.58 22.43 13.83
CA GLU A 231 -2.42 22.57 15.03
C GLU A 231 -3.81 23.12 14.71
N ALA A 232 -3.93 24.04 13.75
CA ALA A 232 -5.18 24.72 13.45
C ALA A 232 -6.05 23.98 12.42
N SER A 233 -5.46 23.14 11.56
CA SER A 233 -6.17 22.55 10.41
C SER A 233 -6.68 21.13 10.69
N THR A 234 -7.83 20.75 10.12
CA THR A 234 -8.29 19.34 10.15
C THR A 234 -7.26 18.41 9.51
N TRP A 235 -6.60 18.85 8.43
CA TRP A 235 -5.55 18.10 7.75
C TRP A 235 -4.35 17.80 8.68
N GLY A 236 -3.94 18.79 9.48
CA GLY A 236 -2.88 18.68 10.47
C GLY A 236 -3.20 17.65 11.55
N HIS A 237 -4.41 17.70 12.11
CA HIS A 237 -4.89 16.70 13.07
C HIS A 237 -4.91 15.28 12.49
N VAL A 238 -5.38 15.11 11.25
CA VAL A 238 -5.37 13.81 10.56
C VAL A 238 -3.94 13.32 10.32
N LEU A 239 -3.02 14.21 9.95
CA LEU A 239 -1.61 13.89 9.81
C LEU A 239 -0.98 13.46 11.14
N LEU A 240 -1.26 14.17 12.24
CA LEU A 240 -0.78 13.81 13.58
C LEU A 240 -1.30 12.43 14.01
N ALA A 241 -2.58 12.15 13.77
CA ALA A 241 -3.16 10.81 14.02
C ALA A 241 -2.46 9.73 13.19
N LYS A 242 -2.17 10.00 11.92
CA LYS A 242 -1.38 9.09 11.06
C LYS A 242 0.01 8.86 11.63
N LEU A 243 0.70 9.92 12.07
CA LEU A 243 2.05 9.82 12.64
C LEU A 243 2.08 9.03 13.95
N ALA A 244 1.05 9.18 14.81
CA ALA A 244 0.90 8.38 16.03
C ALA A 244 0.75 6.89 15.71
N LEU A 245 -0.07 6.54 14.71
CA LEU A 245 -0.19 5.15 14.25
C LEU A 245 1.11 4.63 13.62
N VAL A 246 1.80 5.45 12.83
CA VAL A 246 3.11 5.09 12.26
C VAL A 246 4.13 4.82 13.38
N ALA A 247 4.17 5.65 14.43
CA ALA A 247 5.02 5.42 15.59
C ALA A 247 4.69 4.09 16.28
N LEU A 248 3.41 3.77 16.45
CA LEU A 248 2.99 2.47 16.99
C LEU A 248 3.46 1.29 16.13
N VAL A 249 3.33 1.37 14.80
CA VAL A 249 3.87 0.33 13.90
C VAL A 249 5.39 0.23 14.02
N LEU A 250 6.10 1.35 14.13
CA LEU A 250 7.56 1.35 14.31
C LEU A 250 7.98 0.70 15.63
N LEU A 251 7.24 0.92 16.72
CA LEU A 251 7.47 0.25 18.00
C LEU A 251 7.25 -1.26 17.89
N LEU A 252 6.15 -1.69 17.27
CA LEU A 252 5.84 -3.10 17.05
C LEU A 252 6.89 -3.78 16.14
N GLY A 253 7.21 -3.17 15.00
CA GLY A 253 8.22 -3.68 14.06
C GLY A 253 9.64 -3.65 14.65
N GLY A 254 9.93 -2.64 15.48
CA GLY A 254 11.14 -2.56 16.29
C GLY A 254 11.24 -3.73 17.26
N PHE A 255 10.21 -3.97 18.07
CA PHE A 255 10.11 -5.13 18.97
C PHE A 255 10.27 -6.45 18.19
N ASN A 256 9.62 -6.58 17.04
CA ASN A 256 9.69 -7.76 16.20
C ASN A 256 11.12 -8.00 15.68
N ARG A 257 11.81 -6.93 15.28
CA ARG A 257 13.20 -6.98 14.78
C ARG A 257 14.24 -7.23 15.87
N VAL A 258 14.11 -6.61 17.05
CA VAL A 258 15.14 -6.64 18.10
C VAL A 258 14.91 -7.71 19.16
N VAL A 259 13.67 -8.18 19.35
CA VAL A 259 13.32 -9.20 20.36
C VAL A 259 12.85 -10.49 19.70
N ALA A 260 11.72 -10.44 18.97
CA ALA A 260 11.07 -11.66 18.48
C ALA A 260 11.89 -12.39 17.41
N MET A 261 12.56 -11.66 16.51
CA MET A 261 13.39 -12.22 15.46
C MET A 261 14.67 -12.91 16.00
N PRO A 262 15.48 -12.28 16.88
CA PRO A 262 16.61 -12.97 17.49
C PRO A 262 16.19 -14.20 18.29
N GLU A 263 15.06 -14.16 18.98
CA GLU A 263 14.51 -15.34 19.67
C GLU A 263 14.09 -16.43 18.69
N LEU A 264 13.39 -16.08 17.60
CA LEU A 264 13.03 -17.01 16.53
C LEU A 264 14.26 -17.71 15.94
N ARG A 265 15.35 -16.97 15.73
CA ARG A 265 16.63 -17.50 15.21
C ARG A 265 17.33 -18.42 16.21
N ARG A 266 17.39 -18.04 17.48
CA ARG A 266 18.09 -18.82 18.52
C ARG A 266 17.33 -20.07 18.93
N ALA A 267 16.04 -19.93 19.23
CA ALA A 267 15.25 -21.03 19.79
C ALA A 267 14.66 -21.96 18.72
N ALA A 268 14.38 -21.43 17.51
CA ALA A 268 13.72 -22.16 16.42
C ALA A 268 12.43 -22.91 16.83
N SER A 269 11.81 -22.53 17.95
CA SER A 269 10.70 -23.25 18.60
C SER A 269 9.33 -22.77 18.13
N THR A 270 8.31 -23.62 18.13
CA THR A 270 6.92 -23.24 17.77
C THR A 270 6.41 -22.01 18.52
N GLY A 271 6.79 -21.85 19.79
CA GLY A 271 6.50 -20.64 20.57
C GLY A 271 7.09 -19.36 19.96
N ALA A 272 8.39 -19.38 19.63
CA ALA A 272 9.07 -18.22 19.06
C ALA A 272 8.55 -17.85 17.66
N ALA A 273 8.18 -18.84 16.83
CA ALA A 273 7.52 -18.57 15.55
C ALA A 273 6.17 -17.89 15.73
N ARG A 274 5.32 -18.42 16.62
CA ARG A 274 4.02 -17.82 16.90
C ARG A 274 4.16 -16.40 17.41
N ARG A 275 5.12 -16.12 18.30
CA ARG A 275 5.40 -14.76 18.77
C ARG A 275 5.72 -13.81 17.62
N PHE A 276 6.68 -14.16 16.76
CA PHE A 276 7.05 -13.36 15.60
C PHE A 276 5.85 -13.09 14.66
N VAL A 277 5.10 -14.15 14.32
CA VAL A 277 3.95 -14.04 13.41
C VAL A 277 2.81 -13.23 14.04
N ASN A 278 2.53 -13.40 15.34
CA ASN A 278 1.47 -12.66 16.02
C ASN A 278 1.80 -11.17 16.14
N VAL A 279 3.06 -10.81 16.42
CA VAL A 279 3.48 -9.41 16.43
C VAL A 279 3.32 -8.80 15.04
N LEU A 280 3.77 -9.50 13.99
CA LEU A 280 3.59 -9.03 12.61
C LEU A 280 2.11 -8.93 12.21
N HIS A 281 1.26 -9.81 12.73
CA HIS A 281 -0.19 -9.74 12.55
C HIS A 281 -0.77 -8.47 13.19
N LEU A 282 -0.36 -8.13 14.42
CA LEU A 282 -0.75 -6.88 15.06
C LEU A 282 -0.22 -5.66 14.29
N GLU A 283 1.03 -5.71 13.81
CA GLU A 283 1.60 -4.68 12.92
C GLU A 283 0.70 -4.49 11.69
N ALA A 284 0.21 -5.57 11.07
CA ALA A 284 -0.66 -5.51 9.91
C ALA A 284 -2.00 -4.84 10.20
N LEU A 285 -2.61 -5.10 11.35
CA LEU A 285 -3.88 -4.45 11.74
C LEU A 285 -3.70 -2.94 11.89
N VAL A 286 -2.63 -2.50 12.58
CA VAL A 286 -2.33 -1.07 12.75
C VAL A 286 -1.95 -0.44 11.40
N MET A 287 -1.23 -1.16 10.54
CA MET A 287 -0.86 -0.69 9.20
C MET A 287 -2.09 -0.46 8.31
N MET A 288 -3.12 -1.31 8.39
CA MET A 288 -4.37 -1.06 7.69
C MET A 288 -5.02 0.25 8.15
N ALA A 289 -5.02 0.53 9.45
CA ALA A 289 -5.50 1.81 9.97
C ALA A 289 -4.66 2.99 9.44
N VAL A 290 -3.33 2.87 9.36
CA VAL A 290 -2.44 3.89 8.75
C VAL A 290 -2.86 4.18 7.30
N LEU A 291 -3.14 3.15 6.50
CA LEU A 291 -3.53 3.30 5.10
C LEU A 291 -4.94 3.88 4.92
N VAL A 292 -5.87 3.59 5.83
CA VAL A 292 -7.20 4.21 5.88
C VAL A 292 -7.07 5.70 6.22
N ILE A 293 -6.33 6.05 7.27
CA ILE A 293 -6.09 7.46 7.63
C ILE A 293 -5.32 8.19 6.53
N ALA A 294 -4.42 7.51 5.80
CA ALA A 294 -3.76 8.11 4.64
C ALA A 294 -4.75 8.46 3.52
N ALA A 295 -5.81 7.67 3.31
CA ALA A 295 -6.87 8.00 2.36
C ALA A 295 -7.69 9.22 2.83
N VAL A 296 -8.03 9.29 4.12
CA VAL A 296 -8.70 10.46 4.73
C VAL A 296 -7.84 11.71 4.54
N LEU A 297 -6.54 11.63 4.83
CA LEU A 297 -5.61 12.74 4.68
C LEU A 297 -5.55 13.25 3.23
N ALA A 298 -5.50 12.34 2.27
CA ALA A 298 -5.46 12.68 0.85
C ALA A 298 -6.72 13.38 0.34
N HIS A 299 -7.88 13.18 0.99
CA HIS A 299 -9.16 13.81 0.65
C HIS A 299 -9.55 14.92 1.65
N SER A 300 -8.57 15.44 2.40
CA SER A 300 -8.75 16.59 3.29
C SER A 300 -8.07 17.82 2.70
N VAL A 301 -8.66 18.99 2.91
CA VAL A 301 -8.13 20.27 2.39
C VAL A 301 -6.74 20.50 2.98
N PRO A 302 -5.68 20.68 2.15
CA PRO A 302 -4.33 20.88 2.66
C PRO A 302 -4.22 22.04 3.66
N GLY A 303 -3.40 21.87 4.69
CA GLY A 303 -3.26 22.86 5.77
C GLY A 303 -2.78 24.24 5.31
N TYR A 304 -1.98 24.30 4.23
CA TYR A 304 -1.50 25.57 3.66
C TYR A 304 -2.64 26.49 3.18
N VAL A 305 -3.82 25.96 2.87
CA VAL A 305 -4.98 26.75 2.40
C VAL A 305 -5.49 27.70 3.49
N LEU A 306 -5.25 27.40 4.77
CA LEU A 306 -5.65 28.27 5.88
C LEU A 306 -4.74 29.51 6.06
N GLN A 307 -3.66 29.62 5.29
CA GLN A 307 -2.73 30.75 5.34
C GLN A 307 -3.04 31.84 4.29
N GLY A 308 -4.08 31.65 3.47
CA GLY A 308 -4.51 32.56 2.41
C GLY A 308 -5.92 33.08 2.61
#